data_AF-A0A8H4BAL4-F1
#
_entry.id   AF-A0A8H4BAL4-F1
#
_cell.length_a   1.000
_cell.length_b   1.000
_cell.length_c   1.000
_cell.angle_alpha   90.00
_cell.angle_beta   90.00
_cell.angle_gamma   90.00
#
_symmetry.space_group_name_H-M   'P 1'
#
loop_
_entity.id
_entity.type
_entity.pdbx_description
1 polymer ?
#
loop_
_entity_poly.entity_id
_entity_poly.type
_entity_poly.pdbx_seq_one_letter_code
_entity_poly.pdbx_strand_id
1 'polypeptide(L)'
;MNHQFSPTTHPYFQNQPFNSNNPNIKYALTVQQQPQKARLCSFKDKVDRRPLDPPPIVQLHQSNNMNFNDYHNSANFFLHTTLANANDDSDIHYVNGVRTTAGSVVQSLHKLKDTNNTEGAFFVFADISIRIEGVFKLKFTLFQIKGILVERVCSIFSDPFRVYSPKTFPGMSESTDLTRSFSDQGVRIRIRKEARAVTAPSM
;
A
#
# COMPACT_ATOMS: atom_id res chain seq x y z
N MET A 1 11.63 -51.15 4.33
CA MET A 1 11.43 -50.47 5.63
C MET A 1 10.90 -49.08 5.34
N ASN A 2 9.59 -48.91 5.50
CA ASN A 2 8.87 -47.65 5.30
C ASN A 2 9.05 -46.79 6.55
N HIS A 3 9.57 -45.57 6.41
CA HIS A 3 9.44 -44.54 7.45
C HIS A 3 8.45 -43.48 6.97
N GLN A 4 7.21 -43.61 7.44
CA GLN A 4 6.20 -42.55 7.40
C GLN A 4 6.65 -41.42 8.33
N PHE A 5 6.68 -40.19 7.83
CA PHE A 5 6.74 -39.00 8.66
C PHE A 5 5.31 -38.55 8.98
N SER A 6 4.95 -38.58 10.26
CA SER A 6 3.71 -37.99 10.78
C SER A 6 3.91 -36.47 10.98
N PRO A 7 2.92 -35.62 10.66
CA PRO A 7 2.99 -34.19 10.96
C PRO A 7 2.65 -33.95 12.44
N THR A 8 3.62 -33.42 13.20
CA THR A 8 3.41 -32.94 14.57
C THR A 8 2.62 -31.63 14.55
N THR A 9 1.38 -31.67 15.02
CA THR A 9 0.58 -30.48 15.37
C THR A 9 1.04 -29.92 16.71
N HIS A 10 1.68 -28.74 16.72
CA HIS A 10 2.00 -28.01 17.95
C HIS A 10 0.79 -27.15 18.40
N PRO A 11 0.29 -27.30 19.64
CA PRO A 11 -0.92 -26.62 20.12
C PRO A 11 -0.59 -25.32 20.88
N TYR A 12 0.12 -24.38 20.25
CA TYR A 12 0.43 -23.08 20.86
C TYR A 12 -0.21 -21.91 20.08
N PHE A 13 -1.54 -21.91 20.04
CA PHE A 13 -2.32 -20.69 19.81
C PHE A 13 -3.47 -20.66 20.82
N GLN A 14 -3.15 -20.51 22.09
CA GLN A 14 -4.11 -20.04 23.08
C GLN A 14 -3.88 -18.55 23.32
N ASN A 15 -4.93 -17.79 23.06
CA ASN A 15 -5.05 -16.36 23.28
C ASN A 15 -4.57 -15.96 24.69
N GLN A 16 -3.51 -15.17 24.76
CA GLN A 16 -3.24 -14.35 25.94
C GLN A 16 -3.24 -12.87 25.52
N PRO A 17 -3.96 -11.98 26.23
CA PRO A 17 -3.90 -10.56 25.96
C PRO A 17 -2.57 -10.04 26.53
N PHE A 18 -1.62 -9.70 25.66
CA PHE A 18 -0.32 -9.19 26.09
C PHE A 18 -0.27 -7.66 26.10
N ASN A 19 0.09 -7.17 27.30
CA ASN A 19 0.23 -5.78 27.69
C ASN A 19 1.19 -5.02 26.76
N SER A 20 0.65 -4.03 26.05
CA SER A 20 1.41 -2.90 25.56
C SER A 20 2.04 -2.14 26.74
N ASN A 21 3.32 -1.77 26.63
CA ASN A 21 3.99 -0.86 27.57
C ASN A 21 3.37 0.56 27.62
N ASN A 22 2.26 0.81 26.91
CA ASN A 22 1.30 1.85 27.23
C ASN A 22 -0.08 1.50 26.62
N PRO A 23 -1.06 0.99 27.38
CA PRO A 23 -2.38 0.55 26.88
C PRO A 23 -3.25 1.63 26.23
N ASN A 24 -2.79 2.88 26.24
CA ASN A 24 -3.55 4.03 25.73
C ASN A 24 -3.15 4.52 24.34
N ILE A 25 -2.09 3.99 23.70
CA ILE A 25 -1.72 4.42 22.35
C ILE A 25 -2.49 3.58 21.32
N LYS A 26 -3.46 4.20 20.66
CA LYS A 26 -4.19 3.61 19.54
C LYS A 26 -3.65 4.15 18.23
N TYR A 27 -3.46 3.26 17.26
CA TYR A 27 -3.05 3.61 15.90
C TYR A 27 -4.24 3.47 14.96
N ALA A 28 -4.39 4.45 14.07
CA ALA A 28 -5.40 4.43 13.01
C ALA A 28 -4.74 4.73 11.66
N LEU A 29 -5.34 4.24 10.59
CA LEU A 29 -4.90 4.49 9.22
C LEU A 29 -5.97 5.29 8.49
N THR A 30 -5.55 6.14 7.57
CA THR A 30 -6.44 6.81 6.60
C THR A 30 -5.80 6.75 5.22
N VAL A 31 -6.58 6.48 4.19
CA VAL A 31 -6.11 6.51 2.80
C VAL A 31 -6.26 7.94 2.29
N GLN A 32 -5.16 8.68 2.27
CA GLN A 32 -5.14 10.09 1.83
C GLN A 32 -5.16 10.23 0.31
N GLN A 33 -4.65 9.22 -0.40
CA GLN A 33 -4.77 9.14 -1.85
C GLN A 33 -5.22 7.74 -2.24
N GLN A 34 -6.42 7.65 -2.82
CA GLN A 34 -7.02 6.40 -3.25
C GLN A 34 -6.45 5.95 -4.61
N PRO A 35 -6.19 4.65 -4.82
CA PRO A 35 -6.03 4.13 -6.17
C PRO A 35 -7.34 4.30 -6.95
N GLN A 36 -7.26 4.62 -8.23
CA GLN A 36 -8.44 4.75 -9.08
C GLN A 36 -8.42 3.75 -10.23
N LYS A 37 -7.23 3.52 -10.81
CA LYS A 37 -7.06 2.64 -11.95
C LYS A 37 -5.69 1.98 -11.98
N ALA A 38 -5.62 0.84 -12.64
CA ALA A 38 -4.38 0.19 -13.00
C ALA A 38 -4.50 -0.45 -14.37
N ARG A 39 -3.35 -0.64 -15.03
CA ARG A 39 -3.25 -1.54 -16.18
C ARG A 39 -2.78 -2.88 -15.67
N LEU A 40 -3.44 -3.97 -16.06
CA LEU A 40 -2.96 -5.30 -15.69
C LEU A 40 -1.54 -5.50 -16.21
N CYS A 41 -0.66 -6.00 -15.35
CA CYS A 41 0.73 -6.27 -15.68
C CYS A 41 0.91 -7.75 -16.07
N SER A 42 1.72 -7.98 -17.09
CA SER A 42 2.01 -9.34 -17.57
C SER A 42 2.83 -10.11 -16.54
N PHE A 43 2.66 -11.44 -16.54
CA PHE A 43 3.43 -12.39 -15.73
C PHE A 43 4.92 -12.49 -16.12
N LYS A 44 5.36 -11.81 -17.19
CA LYS A 44 6.77 -11.77 -17.62
C LYS A 44 7.52 -10.60 -16.96
N ASP A 45 8.72 -10.85 -16.45
CA ASP A 45 9.49 -9.88 -15.65
C ASP A 45 10.04 -8.67 -16.44
N LYS A 46 10.15 -8.75 -17.77
CA LYS A 46 10.70 -7.69 -18.65
C LYS A 46 9.64 -6.89 -19.41
N VAL A 47 8.50 -6.60 -18.78
CA VAL A 47 7.42 -5.83 -19.41
C VAL A 47 7.29 -4.46 -18.75
N ASP A 48 6.96 -3.43 -19.54
CA ASP A 48 6.62 -2.08 -19.08
C ASP A 48 5.47 -2.16 -18.06
N ARG A 49 5.83 -2.14 -16.77
CA ARG A 49 4.87 -2.14 -15.65
C ARG A 49 4.35 -0.73 -15.45
N ARG A 50 3.04 -0.63 -15.32
CA ARG A 50 2.37 0.61 -14.94
C ARG A 50 1.82 0.41 -13.55
N PRO A 51 2.39 1.07 -12.54
CA PRO A 51 1.88 0.96 -11.19
C PRO A 51 0.47 1.54 -11.11
N LEU A 52 -0.21 1.29 -9.99
CA LEU A 52 -1.49 1.90 -9.65
C LEU A 52 -1.44 3.42 -9.78
N ASP A 53 -2.55 3.98 -10.27
CA ASP A 53 -2.69 5.38 -10.59
C ASP A 53 -3.99 5.95 -9.98
N PRO A 54 -3.91 7.03 -9.19
CA PRO A 54 -2.68 7.58 -8.60
C PRO A 54 -2.07 6.59 -7.57
N PRO A 55 -0.79 6.76 -7.15
CA PRO A 55 -0.16 5.84 -6.20
C PRO A 55 -0.87 5.93 -4.84
N PRO A 56 -1.24 4.82 -4.19
CA PRO A 56 -1.87 4.89 -2.88
C PRO A 56 -0.96 5.54 -1.83
N ILE A 57 -1.52 6.47 -1.06
CA ILE A 57 -0.85 7.13 0.06
C ILE A 57 -1.69 6.91 1.31
N VAL A 58 -1.09 6.33 2.34
CA VAL A 58 -1.77 6.02 3.61
C VAL A 58 -1.10 6.77 4.74
N GLN A 59 -1.86 7.51 5.52
CA GLN A 59 -1.38 8.22 6.70
C GLN A 59 -1.65 7.40 7.97
N LEU A 60 -0.65 7.35 8.84
CA LEU A 60 -0.72 6.81 10.19
C LEU A 60 -1.08 7.92 11.17
N HIS A 61 -2.07 7.65 12.01
CA HIS A 61 -2.52 8.51 13.11
C HIS A 61 -2.28 7.83 14.45
N GLN A 62 -1.96 8.62 15.47
CA GLN A 62 -1.77 8.17 16.84
C GLN A 62 -2.75 8.93 17.76
N SER A 63 -3.50 8.21 18.60
CA SER A 63 -4.64 8.76 19.34
C SER A 63 -4.32 9.86 20.36
N ASN A 64 -3.08 10.00 20.80
CA ASN A 64 -2.77 10.81 21.98
C ASN A 64 -2.20 12.21 21.70
N ASN A 65 -2.22 12.72 20.47
CA ASN A 65 -1.71 14.06 20.14
C ASN A 65 -0.33 14.38 20.76
N MET A 66 0.44 13.34 21.10
CA MET A 66 1.82 13.47 21.51
C MET A 66 2.58 13.92 20.27
N ASN A 67 3.43 14.93 20.44
CA ASN A 67 4.17 15.58 19.36
C ASN A 67 4.66 14.55 18.33
N PHE A 68 4.57 14.87 17.04
CA PHE A 68 5.11 14.07 15.93
C PHE A 68 6.57 13.58 16.15
N ASN A 69 7.31 14.25 17.02
CA ASN A 69 8.63 13.84 17.50
C ASN A 69 8.66 12.47 18.24
N ASP A 70 7.53 12.00 18.75
CA ASP A 70 7.39 10.71 19.45
C ASP A 70 7.18 9.51 18.52
N TYR A 71 7.13 9.71 17.20
CA TYR A 71 7.52 8.66 16.23
C TYR A 71 9.03 8.43 16.31
N HIS A 72 9.55 8.21 17.53
CA HIS A 72 10.96 8.17 17.90
C HIS A 72 11.68 6.97 17.26
N ASN A 73 10.92 6.03 16.69
CA ASN A 73 11.41 4.99 15.79
C ASN A 73 10.43 4.76 14.64
N SER A 74 10.41 5.65 13.63
CA SER A 74 9.73 5.37 12.36
C SER A 74 10.16 4.03 11.74
N ALA A 75 11.38 3.56 12.09
CA ALA A 75 11.92 2.26 11.71
C ALA A 75 11.11 1.05 12.22
N ASN A 76 10.26 1.22 13.24
CA ASN A 76 9.51 0.11 13.82
C ASN A 76 8.19 -0.16 13.09
N PHE A 77 7.76 0.70 12.16
CA PHE A 77 6.51 0.51 11.45
C PHE A 77 6.74 0.23 9.97
N PHE A 78 6.01 -0.75 9.46
CA PHE A 78 5.86 -0.96 8.04
C PHE A 78 4.41 -1.29 7.71
N LEU A 79 4.01 -0.92 6.50
CA LEU A 79 2.68 -1.21 5.97
C LEU A 79 2.80 -2.23 4.87
N HIS A 80 2.09 -3.35 4.99
CA HIS A 80 1.98 -4.37 3.96
C HIS A 80 0.63 -4.24 3.26
N THR A 81 0.62 -4.39 1.94
CA THR A 81 -0.62 -4.34 1.15
C THR A 81 -0.91 -5.63 0.41
N THR A 82 -2.18 -6.01 0.39
CA THR A 82 -2.71 -7.17 -0.34
C THR A 82 -3.87 -6.75 -1.23
N LEU A 83 -4.08 -7.49 -2.31
CA LEU A 83 -5.26 -7.32 -3.15
C LEU A 83 -6.45 -8.00 -2.47
N ALA A 84 -7.59 -7.35 -2.47
CA ALA A 84 -8.83 -7.89 -1.93
C ALA A 84 -9.98 -7.79 -2.94
N ASN A 85 -10.94 -8.70 -2.82
CA ASN A 85 -12.18 -8.64 -3.58
C ASN A 85 -12.95 -7.36 -3.20
N ALA A 86 -13.57 -6.70 -4.18
CA ALA A 86 -14.32 -5.47 -3.94
C ALA A 86 -15.61 -5.67 -3.15
N ASN A 87 -16.20 -6.88 -3.18
CA ASN A 87 -17.52 -7.16 -2.63
C ASN A 87 -17.47 -7.71 -1.20
N ASP A 88 -16.57 -8.67 -0.95
CA ASP A 88 -16.53 -9.43 0.30
C ASP A 88 -15.23 -9.22 1.11
N ASP A 89 -14.35 -8.33 0.64
CA ASP A 89 -13.08 -7.96 1.29
C ASP A 89 -12.11 -9.14 1.53
N SER A 90 -12.35 -10.28 0.88
CA SER A 90 -11.46 -11.44 0.95
C SER A 90 -10.13 -11.18 0.26
N ASP A 91 -9.03 -11.59 0.90
CA ASP A 91 -7.68 -11.44 0.36
C ASP A 91 -7.45 -12.38 -0.83
N ILE A 92 -6.99 -11.84 -1.96
CA ILE A 92 -6.69 -12.57 -3.20
C ILE A 92 -5.18 -12.56 -3.41
N HIS A 93 -4.46 -13.43 -2.71
CA HIS A 93 -2.99 -13.46 -2.77
C HIS A 93 -2.45 -14.09 -4.07
N TYR A 94 -3.07 -15.18 -4.53
CA TYR A 94 -2.60 -15.97 -5.66
C TYR A 94 -3.76 -16.33 -6.58
N VAL A 95 -3.49 -16.37 -7.88
CA VAL A 95 -4.36 -16.94 -8.91
C VAL A 95 -3.51 -17.84 -9.78
N ASN A 96 -3.94 -19.09 -9.96
CA ASN A 96 -3.22 -20.12 -10.72
C ASN A 96 -1.75 -20.29 -10.28
N GLY A 97 -1.50 -20.25 -8.96
CA GLY A 97 -0.15 -20.41 -8.39
C GLY A 97 0.74 -19.18 -8.49
N VAL A 98 0.28 -18.08 -9.09
CA VAL A 98 1.05 -16.84 -9.24
C VAL A 98 0.47 -15.74 -8.38
N ARG A 99 1.33 -14.92 -7.76
CA ARG A 99 0.89 -13.75 -6.98
C ARG A 99 0.03 -12.83 -7.85
N THR A 100 -0.99 -12.23 -7.25
CA THR A 100 -1.85 -11.24 -7.94
C THR A 100 -1.22 -9.86 -8.03
N THR A 101 -0.24 -9.57 -7.17
CA THR A 101 0.49 -8.29 -7.12
C THR A 101 1.91 -8.43 -7.65
N ALA A 102 2.48 -7.31 -8.07
CA ALA A 102 3.88 -7.19 -8.47
C ALA A 102 4.46 -5.85 -7.97
N GLY A 103 5.79 -5.82 -7.84
CA GLY A 103 6.51 -4.65 -7.33
C GLY A 103 6.54 -4.60 -5.80
N SER A 104 6.59 -3.41 -5.23
CA SER A 104 6.72 -3.23 -3.77
C SER A 104 5.36 -3.23 -3.07
N VAL A 105 5.10 -4.28 -2.30
CA VAL A 105 3.90 -4.45 -1.47
C VAL A 105 4.14 -4.14 0.02
N VAL A 106 5.35 -3.73 0.37
CA VAL A 106 5.71 -3.29 1.73
C VAL A 106 6.29 -1.89 1.65
N GLN A 107 5.86 -0.99 2.53
CA GLN A 107 6.37 0.37 2.62
C GLN A 107 6.80 0.69 4.04
N SER A 108 7.90 1.43 4.15
CA SER A 108 8.36 2.01 5.41
C SER A 108 7.64 3.33 5.69
N LEU A 109 7.65 3.74 6.96
CA LEU A 109 7.04 5.00 7.38
C LEU A 109 7.92 6.19 6.97
N HIS A 110 7.34 7.14 6.24
CA HIS A 110 7.97 8.41 5.88
C HIS A 110 7.39 9.55 6.72
N LYS A 111 8.26 10.43 7.22
CA LYS A 111 7.85 11.70 7.81
C LYS A 111 7.86 12.75 6.70
N LEU A 112 6.70 13.25 6.31
CA LEU A 112 6.52 14.16 5.18
C LEU A 112 5.53 15.28 5.56
N LYS A 113 5.51 16.34 4.76
CA LYS A 113 4.53 17.43 4.82
C LYS A 113 3.52 17.27 3.70
N ASP A 114 2.24 17.36 4.04
CA ASP A 114 1.16 17.33 3.04
C ASP A 114 1.11 18.63 2.21
N THR A 115 0.08 18.77 1.36
CA THR A 115 -0.11 19.97 0.53
C THR A 115 -0.46 21.22 1.33
N ASN A 116 -0.87 21.08 2.59
CA ASN A 116 -1.12 22.18 3.51
C ASN A 116 0.10 22.47 4.39
N ASN A 117 1.26 21.89 4.06
CA ASN A 117 2.50 21.99 4.82
C ASN A 117 2.40 21.42 6.25
N THR A 118 1.45 20.52 6.49
CA THR A 118 1.24 19.85 7.78
C THR A 118 2.08 18.58 7.83
N GLU A 119 2.91 18.44 8.87
CA GLU A 119 3.72 17.24 9.07
C GLU A 119 2.86 16.03 9.42
N GLY A 120 3.19 14.88 8.82
CA GLY A 120 2.48 13.63 9.01
C GLY A 120 3.34 12.42 8.70
N ALA A 121 2.83 11.25 9.09
CA ALA A 121 3.50 9.98 8.97
C ALA A 121 2.81 9.17 7.87
N PHE A 122 3.49 8.93 6.74
CA PHE A 122 2.88 8.41 5.51
C PHE A 122 3.59 7.16 4.99
N PHE A 123 2.84 6.29 4.35
CA PHE A 123 3.31 5.17 3.55
C PHE A 123 2.93 5.41 2.09
N VAL A 124 3.87 5.23 1.16
CA VAL A 124 3.69 5.62 -0.26
C VAL A 124 3.90 4.42 -1.19
N PHE A 125 2.83 3.93 -1.82
CA PHE A 125 2.87 2.75 -2.69
C PHE A 125 3.02 3.15 -4.17
N ALA A 126 4.21 3.60 -4.56
CA ALA A 126 4.48 4.08 -5.92
C ALA A 126 4.84 2.98 -6.95
N ASP A 127 5.14 1.75 -6.51
CA ASP A 127 5.55 0.63 -7.37
C ASP A 127 4.71 -0.62 -7.10
N ILE A 128 3.39 -0.50 -7.01
CA ILE A 128 2.49 -1.66 -6.95
C ILE A 128 1.72 -1.82 -8.26
N SER A 129 1.75 -3.01 -8.84
CA SER A 129 0.99 -3.39 -10.04
C SER A 129 0.12 -4.61 -9.78
N ILE A 130 -1.00 -4.75 -10.49
CA ILE A 130 -1.93 -5.88 -10.37
C ILE A 130 -1.87 -6.75 -11.63
N ARG A 131 -1.94 -8.08 -11.47
CA ARG A 131 -1.76 -9.07 -12.55
C ARG A 131 -3.06 -9.64 -13.10
N ILE A 132 -4.19 -9.30 -12.48
CA ILE A 132 -5.52 -9.77 -12.85
C ILE A 132 -6.42 -8.59 -13.20
N GLU A 133 -7.28 -8.76 -14.21
CA GLU A 133 -8.29 -7.78 -14.60
C GLU A 133 -9.51 -7.87 -13.67
N GLY A 134 -10.18 -6.74 -13.40
CA GLY A 134 -11.36 -6.70 -12.56
C GLY A 134 -11.49 -5.43 -11.71
N VAL A 135 -12.35 -5.50 -10.70
CA VAL A 135 -12.55 -4.43 -9.71
C VAL A 135 -12.16 -4.98 -8.35
N PHE A 136 -11.28 -4.27 -7.65
CA PHE A 136 -10.65 -4.74 -6.42
C PHE A 136 -10.48 -3.61 -5.41
N LYS A 137 -10.15 -3.98 -4.18
CA LYS A 137 -9.63 -3.06 -3.15
C LYS A 137 -8.20 -3.45 -2.81
N LEU A 138 -7.44 -2.52 -2.24
CA LEU A 138 -6.21 -2.83 -1.52
C LEU A 138 -6.51 -2.86 -0.03
N LYS A 139 -6.04 -3.89 0.65
CA LYS A 139 -6.01 -3.95 2.11
C LYS A 139 -4.63 -3.52 2.58
N PHE A 140 -4.56 -2.49 3.40
CA PHE A 140 -3.33 -2.02 4.02
C PHE A 140 -3.31 -2.48 5.47
N THR A 141 -2.29 -3.25 5.85
CA THR A 141 -2.13 -3.79 7.20
C THR A 141 -0.87 -3.24 7.83
N LEU A 142 -1.02 -2.57 8.97
CA LEU A 142 0.08 -2.02 9.76
C LEU A 142 0.70 -3.10 10.63
N PHE A 143 2.02 -3.16 10.58
CA PHE A 143 2.82 -4.00 11.44
C PHE A 143 3.79 -3.14 12.25
N GLN A 144 4.01 -3.55 13.50
CA GLN A 144 4.99 -2.97 14.39
C GLN A 144 6.05 -4.01 14.75
N ILE A 145 7.32 -3.65 14.59
CA ILE A 145 8.47 -4.44 15.00
C ILE A 145 8.76 -4.11 16.47
N LYS A 146 8.82 -5.14 17.31
CA LYS A 146 9.15 -5.06 18.75
C LYS A 146 10.24 -6.07 19.07
N GLY A 147 11.50 -5.62 19.04
CA GLY A 147 12.66 -6.51 19.17
C GLY A 147 12.69 -7.49 18.00
N ILE A 148 12.54 -8.79 18.30
CA ILE A 148 12.48 -9.86 17.29
C ILE A 148 11.06 -10.21 16.83
N LEU A 149 10.04 -9.62 17.45
CA LEU A 149 8.63 -9.90 17.16
C LEU A 149 8.05 -8.88 16.20
N VAL A 150 7.07 -9.32 15.42
CA VAL A 150 6.28 -8.47 14.51
C VAL A 150 4.81 -8.63 14.87
N GLU A 151 4.17 -7.53 15.25
CA GLU A 151 2.76 -7.51 15.65
C GLU A 151 1.90 -6.83 14.60
N ARG A 152 0.76 -7.43 14.28
CA ARG A 152 -0.28 -6.80 13.45
C ARG A 152 -1.07 -5.82 14.31
N VAL A 153 -1.11 -4.55 13.91
CA VAL A 153 -1.72 -3.47 14.69
C VAL A 153 -3.16 -3.20 14.25
N CYS A 154 -3.35 -2.78 13.00
CA CYS A 154 -4.66 -2.46 12.43
C CYS A 154 -4.61 -2.57 10.90
N SER A 155 -5.77 -2.47 10.24
CA SER A 155 -5.85 -2.46 8.78
C SER A 155 -6.96 -1.54 8.27
N ILE A 156 -6.81 -1.07 7.03
CA ILE A 156 -7.82 -0.29 6.30
C ILE A 156 -7.88 -0.78 4.85
N PHE A 157 -9.07 -0.70 4.24
CA PHE A 157 -9.25 -0.94 2.81
C PHE A 157 -9.22 0.37 2.03
N SER A 158 -8.69 0.34 0.80
CA SER A 158 -8.92 1.40 -0.18
C SER A 158 -10.36 1.39 -0.67
N ASP A 159 -10.72 2.46 -1.39
CA ASP A 159 -11.89 2.42 -2.25
C ASP A 159 -11.68 1.39 -3.39
N PRO A 160 -12.78 0.86 -3.96
CA PRO A 160 -12.69 0.00 -5.14
C PRO A 160 -12.05 0.72 -6.32
N PHE A 161 -11.13 0.06 -7.01
CA PHE A 161 -10.48 0.55 -8.21
C PHE A 161 -10.53 -0.49 -9.33
N ARG A 162 -10.44 -0.02 -10.59
CA ARG A 162 -10.51 -0.90 -11.77
C ARG A 162 -9.13 -1.20 -12.33
N VAL A 163 -8.87 -2.49 -12.53
CA VAL A 163 -7.72 -2.97 -13.31
C VAL A 163 -8.21 -3.26 -14.72
N TYR A 164 -7.60 -2.61 -15.72
CA TYR A 164 -7.99 -2.70 -17.12
C TYR A 164 -7.06 -3.64 -17.89
N SER A 165 -7.59 -4.28 -18.94
CA SER A 165 -6.78 -4.86 -20.00
C SER A 165 -5.81 -3.84 -20.62
N PRO A 166 -4.70 -4.30 -21.23
CA PRO A 166 -3.78 -3.39 -21.94
C PRO A 166 -4.46 -2.60 -23.06
N LYS A 167 -5.53 -3.13 -23.67
CA LYS A 167 -6.25 -2.50 -24.77
C LYS A 167 -7.25 -1.44 -24.31
N THR A 168 -7.82 -1.61 -23.12
CA THR A 168 -8.88 -0.75 -22.56
C THR A 168 -8.36 0.23 -21.51
N PHE A 169 -7.06 0.20 -21.21
CA PHE A 169 -6.47 1.10 -20.23
C PHE A 169 -6.48 2.55 -20.71
N PRO A 170 -7.10 3.49 -19.97
CA PRO A 170 -7.29 4.87 -20.42
C PRO A 170 -6.00 5.72 -20.38
N GLY A 171 -4.89 5.14 -19.95
CA GLY A 171 -3.64 5.86 -19.72
C GLY A 171 -3.43 6.25 -18.26
N MET A 172 -2.24 6.78 -17.97
CA MET A 172 -1.91 7.31 -16.65
C MET A 172 -2.39 8.74 -16.54
N SER A 173 -2.89 9.14 -15.37
CA SER A 173 -3.13 10.55 -15.06
C SER A 173 -1.80 11.30 -14.88
N GLU A 174 -1.89 12.63 -14.92
CA GLU A 174 -0.86 13.46 -14.32
C GLU A 174 -0.72 13.17 -12.82
N SER A 175 0.46 13.45 -12.27
CA SER A 175 0.68 13.28 -10.82
C SER A 175 -0.21 14.24 -10.03
N THR A 176 -0.78 13.81 -8.91
CA THR A 176 -1.53 14.72 -8.02
C THR A 176 -0.59 15.70 -7.33
N ASP A 177 -1.14 16.77 -6.74
CA ASP A 177 -0.36 17.71 -5.92
C ASP A 177 0.33 17.03 -4.73
N LEU A 178 -0.36 16.09 -4.07
CA LEU A 178 0.22 15.32 -2.97
C LEU A 178 1.39 14.45 -3.46
N THR A 179 1.24 13.81 -4.64
CA THR A 179 2.31 13.01 -5.25
C THR A 179 3.52 13.87 -5.62
N ARG A 180 3.29 15.07 -6.16
CA ARG A 180 4.35 16.04 -6.49
C ARG A 180 5.07 16.50 -5.23
N SER A 181 4.32 16.96 -4.21
CA SER A 181 4.86 17.39 -2.92
C SER A 181 5.73 16.32 -2.26
N PHE A 182 5.29 15.06 -2.26
CA PHE A 182 6.08 13.97 -1.66
C PHE A 182 7.33 13.63 -2.48
N SER A 183 7.28 13.76 -3.81
CA SER A 183 8.47 13.63 -4.66
C SER A 183 9.49 14.74 -4.39
N ASP A 184 9.04 15.98 -4.20
CA ASP A 184 9.90 17.12 -3.89
C ASP A 184 10.60 16.98 -2.53
N GLN A 185 10.00 16.19 -1.62
CA GLN A 185 10.56 15.81 -0.32
C GLN A 185 11.45 14.55 -0.37
N GLY A 186 11.77 14.05 -1.57
CA GLY A 186 12.73 12.96 -1.77
C GLY A 186 12.13 11.55 -1.82
N VAL A 187 10.80 11.41 -1.78
CA VAL A 187 10.17 10.10 -2.03
C VAL A 187 10.35 9.72 -3.50
N ARG A 188 10.83 8.50 -3.76
CA ARG A 188 11.12 8.01 -5.11
C ARG A 188 9.84 7.69 -5.88
N ILE A 189 9.19 8.72 -6.43
CA ILE A 189 7.97 8.60 -7.23
C ILE A 189 8.22 9.15 -8.63
N ARG A 190 7.68 8.50 -9.66
CA ARG A 190 7.74 9.01 -11.03
C ARG A 190 6.71 10.12 -11.23
N ILE A 191 7.18 11.35 -11.45
CA ILE A 191 6.30 12.50 -11.76
C ILE A 191 5.92 12.54 -13.24
N ARG A 192 4.64 12.80 -13.51
CA ARG A 192 4.07 12.97 -14.85
C ARG A 192 3.41 14.34 -14.94
N LYS A 193 3.76 15.11 -15.97
CA LYS A 193 3.12 16.38 -16.30
C LYS A 193 2.06 16.15 -17.37
N GLU A 194 1.00 16.96 -17.35
CA GLU A 194 0.04 17.01 -18.45
C GLU A 194 0.77 17.27 -19.77
N ALA A 195 0.45 16.50 -20.82
CA ALA A 195 0.95 16.81 -22.14
C ALA A 195 0.26 18.10 -22.58
N ARG A 196 1.02 19.20 -22.74
CA ARG A 196 0.49 20.45 -23.32
C ARG A 196 -0.29 20.09 -24.58
N ALA A 197 -1.60 20.30 -24.56
CA ALA A 197 -2.39 20.27 -25.76
C ALA A 197 -1.76 21.29 -26.71
N VAL A 198 -1.15 20.81 -27.79
CA VAL A 198 -0.71 21.69 -28.87
C VAL A 198 -2.01 22.23 -29.46
N THR A 199 -2.40 23.43 -29.04
CA THR A 199 -3.47 24.18 -29.69
C THR A 199 -3.00 24.37 -31.12
N ALA A 200 -3.60 23.63 -32.05
CA ALA A 200 -3.39 23.88 -33.47
C ALA A 200 -3.71 25.35 -33.73
N PRO A 201 -2.86 26.11 -34.43
CA PRO A 201 -3.20 27.47 -34.78
C PRO A 201 -4.47 27.42 -35.62
N SER A 202 -5.50 28.12 -35.17
CA SER A 202 -6.70 28.39 -35.96
C SER A 202 -6.29 28.99 -37.29
N MET A 203 -6.59 28.29 -38.38
CA MET A 203 -6.53 28.86 -39.75
C MET A 203 -7.60 29.92 -39.91
#